data_AF-A0A8H9M7Z2-F1
#
_entry.id   AF-A0A8H9M7Z2-F1
#
_cell.length_a   1.000
_cell.length_b   1.000
_cell.length_c   1.000
_cell.angle_alpha   90.00
_cell.angle_beta   90.00
_cell.angle_gamma   90.00
#
_symmetry.space_group_name_H-M   'P 1'
#
loop_
_entity.id
_entity.type
_entity.pdbx_description
1 polymer ?
#
loop_
_entity_poly.entity_id
_entity_poly.type
_entity_poly.pdbx_seq_one_letter_code
_entity_poly.pdbx_strand_id
1 'polypeptide(L)'
;MSLNPRFGVDVLGILAGAFVAVAAVAFTAPVAGWIAFGVSTGLAVLGATGAVLAKRLSARIGHGVLGLVGLWSLIAALVFTTPALVFADALAVVLVALVDLTVHEASTERVVHQLDVRTPVTEKIA
;
A
#
# COMPACT_ATOMS: atom_id res chain seq x y z
N MET A 1 19.18 10.40 5.81
CA MET A 1 18.03 9.64 6.35
C MET A 1 17.67 8.55 5.36
N SER A 2 17.68 7.28 5.79
CA SER A 2 17.20 6.16 4.96
C SER A 2 15.67 6.14 5.03
N LEU A 3 14.98 6.17 3.89
CA LEU A 3 13.53 5.95 3.85
C LEU A 3 13.22 4.52 4.31
N ASN A 4 12.16 4.36 5.09
CA ASN A 4 11.68 3.03 5.46
C ASN A 4 11.05 2.36 4.21
N PRO A 5 11.49 1.15 3.83
CA PRO A 5 10.91 0.43 2.69
C PRO A 5 9.39 0.28 2.77
N ARG A 6 8.81 0.13 3.97
CA ARG A 6 7.35 0.00 4.14
C ARG A 6 6.61 1.26 3.68
N PHE A 7 7.06 2.42 4.16
CA PHE A 7 6.54 3.72 3.72
C PHE A 7 6.61 3.87 2.20
N GLY A 8 7.73 3.48 1.58
CA GLY A 8 7.89 3.54 0.12
C GLY A 8 6.89 2.65 -0.63
N VAL A 9 6.64 1.43 -0.15
CA VAL A 9 5.67 0.51 -0.75
C VAL A 9 4.25 1.05 -0.61
N ASP A 10 3.88 1.60 0.55
CA ASP A 10 2.53 2.12 0.77
C ASP A 10 2.26 3.38 -0.09
N VAL A 11 3.22 4.31 -0.14
CA VAL A 11 3.11 5.50 -1.01
C VAL A 11 3.04 5.09 -2.48
N LEU A 12 3.83 4.10 -2.91
CA LEU A 12 3.74 3.57 -4.26
C LEU A 12 2.37 2.94 -4.54
N GLY A 13 1.81 2.18 -3.58
CA GLY A 13 0.45 1.63 -3.68
C GLY A 13 -0.62 2.71 -3.86
N ILE A 14 -0.54 3.80 -3.08
CA ILE A 14 -1.46 4.95 -3.18
C ILE A 14 -1.35 5.59 -4.57
N LEU A 15 -0.13 5.90 -5.02
CA LEU A 15 0.08 6.55 -6.32
C LEU A 15 -0.34 5.65 -7.48
N ALA A 16 -0.02 4.36 -7.41
CA ALA A 16 -0.40 3.37 -8.40
C ALA A 16 -1.92 3.22 -8.49
N GLY A 17 -2.61 3.07 -7.37
CA GLY A 17 -4.06 3.00 -7.33
C GLY A 17 -4.72 4.29 -7.83
N ALA A 18 -4.25 5.46 -7.39
CA ALA A 18 -4.78 6.74 -7.87
C ALA A 18 -4.59 6.90 -9.40
N PHE A 19 -3.42 6.52 -9.92
CA PHE A 19 -3.16 6.51 -11.36
C PHE A 19 -4.11 5.59 -12.12
N VAL A 20 -4.33 4.35 -11.65
CA VAL A 20 -5.27 3.42 -12.29
C VAL A 20 -6.70 3.93 -12.23
N ALA A 21 -7.12 4.56 -11.12
CA ALA A 21 -8.44 5.16 -11.00
C ALA A 21 -8.65 6.26 -12.05
N VAL A 22 -7.65 7.12 -12.27
CA VAL A 22 -7.69 8.14 -13.35
C VAL A 22 -7.68 7.48 -14.73
N ALA A 23 -6.86 6.46 -14.94
CA ALA A 23 -6.78 5.74 -16.21
C ALA A 23 -8.12 5.08 -16.58
N ALA A 24 -8.86 4.56 -15.58
CA ALA A 24 -10.16 3.92 -15.77
C ALA A 24 -11.23 4.85 -16.34
N VAL A 25 -11.13 6.16 -16.05
CA VAL A 25 -12.08 7.17 -16.55
C VAL A 25 -11.55 7.95 -17.76
N ALA A 26 -10.23 7.98 -17.94
CA ALA A 26 -9.58 8.74 -19.02
C ALA A 26 -9.44 7.95 -20.33
N PHE A 27 -9.33 6.61 -20.26
CA PHE A 27 -9.08 5.77 -21.42
C PHE A 27 -10.25 4.84 -21.74
N THR A 28 -10.25 4.31 -22.97
CA THR A 28 -11.17 3.23 -23.38
C THR A 28 -10.97 1.97 -22.53
N ALA A 29 -12.02 1.16 -22.39
CA ALA A 29 -11.99 -0.04 -21.56
C ALA A 29 -10.81 -1.00 -21.85
N PRO A 30 -10.44 -1.31 -23.10
CA PRO A 30 -9.30 -2.20 -23.36
C PRO A 30 -7.97 -1.62 -22.88
N VAL A 31 -7.76 -0.32 -23.08
CA VAL A 31 -6.52 0.37 -22.66
C VAL A 31 -6.45 0.45 -21.13
N ALA A 32 -7.54 0.83 -20.47
CA ALA A 32 -7.62 0.85 -19.01
C ALA A 32 -7.38 -0.54 -18.40
N GLY A 33 -7.94 -1.60 -19.00
CA GLY A 33 -7.72 -2.98 -18.58
C GLY A 33 -6.25 -3.41 -18.63
N TRP A 34 -5.54 -3.12 -19.73
CA TRP A 34 -4.11 -3.45 -19.83
C TRP A 34 -3.23 -2.64 -18.88
N ILE A 35 -3.56 -1.36 -18.64
CA ILE A 35 -2.87 -0.55 -17.63
C ILE A 35 -3.07 -1.16 -16.24
N ALA A 36 -4.32 -1.46 -15.88
CA ALA A 36 -4.66 -2.05 -14.60
C ALA A 36 -3.96 -3.41 -14.40
N PHE A 37 -3.98 -4.27 -15.43
CA PHE A 37 -3.27 -5.55 -15.40
C PHE A 37 -1.78 -5.39 -15.08
N GLY A 38 -1.08 -4.49 -15.78
CA GLY A 38 0.34 -4.25 -15.56
C GLY A 38 0.65 -3.73 -14.16
N VAL A 39 -0.10 -2.72 -13.71
CA VAL A 39 0.08 -2.12 -12.38
C VAL A 39 -0.24 -3.13 -11.27
N SER A 40 -1.38 -3.82 -11.36
CA SER A 40 -1.82 -4.80 -10.37
C SER A 40 -0.88 -6.01 -10.30
N THR A 41 -0.28 -6.42 -11.43
CA THR A 41 0.78 -7.43 -11.43
C THR A 41 2.01 -6.98 -10.62
N GLY A 42 2.46 -5.74 -10.83
CA GLY A 42 3.56 -5.16 -10.05
C GLY A 42 3.24 -5.12 -8.56
N LEU A 43 2.04 -4.68 -8.19
CA LEU A 43 1.59 -4.63 -6.79
C LEU A 43 1.45 -6.01 -6.17
N ALA A 44 0.95 -7.01 -6.90
CA ALA A 44 0.86 -8.38 -6.43
C ALA A 44 2.25 -8.95 -6.09
N VAL A 45 3.22 -8.76 -6.99
CA VAL A 45 4.60 -9.22 -6.79
C VAL A 45 5.28 -8.47 -5.64
N LEU A 46 5.16 -7.13 -5.59
CA LEU A 46 5.73 -6.33 -4.51
C LEU A 46 5.12 -6.66 -3.16
N GLY A 47 3.79 -6.80 -3.08
CA GLY A 47 3.09 -7.18 -1.86
C GLY A 47 3.46 -8.58 -1.38
N ALA A 48 3.49 -9.57 -2.28
CA ALA A 48 3.91 -10.93 -1.94
C ALA A 48 5.38 -10.98 -1.47
N THR A 49 6.28 -10.27 -2.16
CA THR A 49 7.70 -10.18 -1.79
C THR A 49 7.88 -9.49 -0.44
N GLY A 50 7.19 -8.37 -0.23
CA GLY A 50 7.18 -7.64 1.04
C GLY A 50 6.65 -8.52 2.18
N ALA A 51 5.60 -9.30 1.96
CA ALA A 51 5.03 -10.21 2.95
C ALA A 51 6.00 -11.34 3.31
N VAL A 52 6.74 -11.88 2.34
CA VAL A 52 7.74 -12.94 2.56
C VAL A 52 8.95 -12.41 3.33
N LEU A 53 9.43 -11.20 2.98
CA LEU A 53 10.64 -10.61 3.57
C LEU A 53 10.39 -9.84 4.87
N ALA A 54 9.14 -9.53 5.20
CA ALA A 54 8.79 -8.78 6.40
C ALA A 54 9.13 -9.53 7.68
N LYS A 55 9.89 -8.88 8.57
CA LYS A 55 10.26 -9.42 9.90
C LYS A 55 9.18 -9.22 10.96
N ARG A 56 8.30 -8.23 10.78
CA ARG A 56 7.21 -7.90 11.71
C ARG A 56 5.89 -8.39 11.15
N LEU A 57 5.06 -8.99 12.00
CA LEU A 57 3.76 -9.52 11.61
C LEU A 57 2.85 -8.44 10.99
N SER A 58 2.86 -7.21 11.54
CA SER A 58 2.07 -6.10 10.99
C SER A 58 2.46 -5.75 9.56
N ALA A 59 3.75 -5.61 9.26
CA ALA A 59 4.24 -5.38 7.91
C ALA A 59 3.94 -6.56 6.97
N ARG A 60 4.05 -7.79 7.49
CA ARG A 60 3.71 -9.01 6.73
C ARG A 60 2.23 -9.04 6.32
N ILE A 61 1.33 -8.66 7.24
CA ILE A 61 -0.10 -8.55 6.96
C ILE A 61 -0.35 -7.41 5.97
N GLY A 62 0.21 -6.22 6.20
CA GLY A 62 0.05 -5.06 5.31
C GLY A 62 0.42 -5.37 3.86
N HIS A 63 1.66 -5.84 3.64
CA HIS A 63 2.13 -6.23 2.32
C HIS A 63 1.37 -7.43 1.75
N GLY A 64 0.97 -8.39 2.60
CA GLY A 64 0.19 -9.54 2.18
C GLY A 64 -1.19 -9.16 1.66
N VAL A 65 -1.89 -8.27 2.36
CA VAL A 65 -3.20 -7.75 1.95
C VAL A 65 -3.05 -6.93 0.66
N LEU A 66 -2.05 -6.07 0.55
CA LEU A 66 -1.75 -5.35 -0.70
C LEU A 66 -1.51 -6.31 -1.86
N GLY A 67 -0.74 -7.37 -1.64
CA GLY A 67 -0.47 -8.40 -2.63
C GLY A 67 -1.72 -9.17 -3.05
N LEU A 68 -2.59 -9.52 -2.10
CA LEU A 68 -3.86 -10.21 -2.38
C LEU A 68 -4.83 -9.32 -3.16
N VAL A 69 -4.93 -8.04 -2.82
CA VAL A 69 -5.76 -7.09 -3.57
C VAL A 69 -5.17 -6.89 -4.98
N GLY A 70 -3.86 -6.72 -5.11
CA GLY A 70 -3.20 -6.67 -6.42
C GLY A 70 -3.46 -7.92 -7.26
N LEU A 71 -3.41 -9.11 -6.65
CA LEU A 71 -3.72 -10.38 -7.31
C LEU A 71 -5.18 -10.45 -7.76
N TRP A 72 -6.11 -10.03 -6.92
CA TRP A 72 -7.51 -9.94 -7.32
C TRP A 72 -7.70 -8.98 -8.50
N SER A 73 -7.14 -7.77 -8.41
CA SER A 73 -7.29 -6.74 -9.44
C SER A 73 -6.70 -7.17 -10.78
N LEU A 74 -5.57 -7.89 -10.80
CA LEU A 74 -5.00 -8.37 -12.06
C LEU A 74 -5.87 -9.47 -12.69
N ILE A 75 -6.47 -10.36 -11.89
CA ILE A 75 -7.44 -11.36 -12.37
C ILE A 75 -8.67 -10.64 -12.94
N ALA A 76 -9.18 -9.65 -12.20
CA ALA A 76 -10.36 -8.89 -12.60
C ALA A 76 -10.13 -8.15 -13.93
N ALA A 77 -8.94 -7.58 -14.14
CA ALA A 77 -8.56 -6.89 -15.39
C ALA A 77 -8.54 -7.81 -16.62
N LEU A 78 -8.34 -9.12 -16.44
CA LEU A 78 -8.35 -10.10 -17.52
C LEU A 78 -9.73 -10.72 -17.77
N VAL A 79 -10.53 -10.82 -16.71
CA VAL A 79 -11.83 -11.53 -16.76
C VAL A 79 -12.99 -10.58 -17.06
N PHE A 80 -12.92 -9.33 -16.62
CA PHE A 80 -14.00 -8.36 -16.75
C PHE A 80 -13.59 -7.17 -17.62
N THR A 81 -14.49 -6.73 -18.49
CA THR A 81 -14.24 -5.64 -19.45
C THR A 81 -14.86 -4.30 -19.03
N THR A 82 -15.24 -4.15 -17.76
CA THR A 82 -15.93 -2.94 -17.28
C THR A 82 -14.95 -1.95 -16.61
N PRO A 83 -14.83 -0.71 -17.11
CA PRO A 83 -14.00 0.32 -16.48
C PRO A 83 -14.41 0.63 -15.03
N ALA A 84 -15.68 0.44 -14.68
CA ALA A 84 -16.16 0.68 -13.32
C ALA A 84 -15.53 -0.29 -12.31
N LEU A 85 -15.26 -1.54 -12.69
CA LEU A 85 -14.58 -2.49 -11.82
C LEU A 85 -13.10 -2.14 -11.66
N VAL A 86 -12.43 -1.75 -12.75
CA VAL A 86 -11.04 -1.25 -12.70
C VAL A 86 -10.93 -0.06 -11.74
N PHE A 87 -11.88 0.87 -11.81
CA PHE A 87 -11.94 2.02 -10.90
C PHE A 87 -12.15 1.58 -9.45
N ALA A 88 -13.09 0.67 -9.19
CA ALA A 88 -13.36 0.17 -7.84
C ALA A 88 -12.15 -0.57 -7.24
N ASP A 89 -11.49 -1.42 -8.02
CA ASP A 89 -10.27 -2.14 -7.62
C ASP A 89 -9.11 -1.17 -7.34
N ALA A 90 -8.98 -0.12 -8.15
CA ALA A 90 -8.01 0.93 -7.93
C ALA A 90 -8.23 1.67 -6.60
N LEU A 91 -9.49 1.95 -6.24
CA LEU A 91 -9.82 2.50 -4.93
C LEU A 91 -9.52 1.52 -3.79
N ALA A 92 -9.77 0.22 -3.98
CA ALA A 92 -9.43 -0.79 -2.98
C ALA A 92 -7.91 -0.81 -2.70
N VAL A 93 -7.08 -0.71 -3.74
CA VAL A 93 -5.62 -0.58 -3.60
C VAL A 93 -5.25 0.67 -2.79
N VAL A 94 -5.81 1.84 -3.13
CA VAL A 94 -5.54 3.09 -2.41
C VAL A 94 -5.92 2.97 -0.94
N LEU A 95 -7.09 2.42 -0.63
CA LEU A 95 -7.57 2.26 0.74
C LEU A 95 -6.68 1.33 1.55
N VAL A 96 -6.29 0.18 1.00
CA VAL A 96 -5.39 -0.75 1.69
C VAL A 96 -4.05 -0.11 2.00
N ALA A 97 -3.46 0.58 1.02
CA ALA A 97 -2.18 1.25 1.19
C ALA A 97 -2.25 2.41 2.20
N LEU A 98 -3.33 3.21 2.17
CA LEU A 98 -3.56 4.27 3.16
C LEU A 98 -3.73 3.71 4.58
N VAL A 99 -4.47 2.61 4.74
CA VAL A 99 -4.65 1.96 6.04
C VAL A 99 -3.31 1.42 6.56
N ASP A 100 -2.52 0.73 5.73
CA ASP A 100 -1.22 0.21 6.18
C ASP A 100 -0.26 1.33 6.57
N LEU A 101 -0.21 2.39 5.76
CA LEU A 101 0.59 3.59 6.05
C LEU A 101 0.17 4.24 7.37
N THR A 102 -1.13 4.42 7.58
CA THR A 102 -1.65 5.03 8.82
C THR A 102 -1.28 4.18 10.04
N VAL A 103 -1.43 2.86 9.94
CA VAL A 103 -1.03 1.92 11.00
C VAL A 103 0.48 1.97 11.23
N HIS A 104 1.28 2.10 10.16
CA HIS A 104 2.71 2.23 10.26
C HIS A 104 3.12 3.49 11.00
N GLU A 105 2.60 4.65 10.61
CA GLU A 105 2.95 5.95 11.22
C GLU A 105 2.47 6.05 12.66
N ALA A 106 1.23 5.64 12.95
CA ALA A 106 0.72 5.62 14.32
C ALA A 106 1.55 4.71 15.24
N SER A 107 2.07 3.59 14.71
CA SER A 107 2.97 2.71 15.46
C SER A 107 4.33 3.37 15.71
N THR A 108 4.84 4.15 14.75
CA THR A 108 6.10 4.89 14.88
C THR A 108 5.95 6.00 15.92
N GLU A 109 4.90 6.82 15.83
CA GLU A 109 4.59 7.91 16.77
C GLU A 109 4.44 7.39 18.21
N ARG A 110 3.73 6.26 18.38
CA ARG A 110 3.58 5.63 19.69
C ARG A 110 4.93 5.27 20.32
N VAL A 111 5.88 4.78 19.53
CA VAL A 111 7.23 4.43 20.02
C VAL A 111 7.98 5.69 20.42
N VAL A 112 7.94 6.75 19.61
CA VAL A 112 8.58 8.04 19.92
C VAL A 112 8.02 8.62 21.23
N HIS A 113 6.70 8.68 21.37
CA HIS A 113 6.07 9.17 22.60
C HIS A 113 6.42 8.35 23.84
N GLN A 114 6.56 7.02 23.71
CA GLN A 114 6.98 6.18 24.82
C GLN A 114 8.43 6.43 25.25
N LEU A 115 9.31 6.81 24.32
CA LEU A 115 10.69 7.16 24.61
C LEU A 115 10.78 8.52 25.30
N ASP A 116 10.03 9.52 24.82
CA ASP A 116 10.00 10.86 25.42
C ASP A 116 9.47 10.82 26.86
N VAL A 117 8.38 10.09 27.10
CA VAL A 117 7.78 9.97 28.45
C VAL A 117 8.69 9.20 29.42
N ARG A 118 9.44 8.20 28.93
CA ARG A 118 10.39 7.41 29.75
C ARG A 118 11.74 8.09 29.96
N THR A 119 11.96 9.24 29.33
CA THR A 119 13.13 10.09 29.58
C THR A 119 12.72 11.29 30.45
N PRO A 120 12.29 11.10 31.71
CA PRO A 120 12.07 12.25 32.58
C PRO A 120 13.44 12.84 32.94
N VAL A 121 13.58 14.15 32.72
CA VAL A 121 14.33 15.15 33.49
C VAL A 121 15.30 14.56 34.55
N THR A 122 16.28 13.76 34.15
CA THR A 122 17.39 13.34 35.01
C THR A 122 18.54 14.33 34.90
N GLU A 123 18.48 15.24 33.92
CA GLU A 123 19.55 16.18 33.60
C GLU A 123 19.45 17.54 34.32
N LYS A 124 18.45 17.76 35.19
CA LYS A 124 18.31 19.04 35.94
C LYS A 124 18.61 18.97 37.43
N ILE A 125 19.13 17.85 37.94
CA ILE A 125 19.54 17.74 39.34
C ILE A 125 20.89 17.01 39.41
N ALA A 126 21.96 17.70 39.01
CA ALA A 126 23.34 17.40 39.39
C ALA A 126 24.11 18.72 39.51
#